data_AF-A0A0F9K5G5-F1
#
_entry.id   AF-A0A0F9K5G5-F1
#
_cell.length_a   1.000
_cell.length_b   1.000
_cell.length_c   1.000
_cell.angle_alpha   90.00
_cell.angle_beta   90.00
_cell.angle_gamma   90.00
#
_symmetry.space_group_name_H-M   'P 1'
#
loop_
_entity.id
_entity.type
_entity.pdbx_description
1 polymer ?
#
loop_
_entity_poly.entity_id
_entity_poly.type
_entity_poly.pdbx_seq_one_letter_code
_entity_poly.pdbx_strand_id
1 'polypeptide(L)'
;MIEMKKISNDEVISEMKQVYEKNDSIVPTMKKWKDLSNMSADVVNRVFGTWKKAWTAIGIKYKEPLYKKRERIIIDLQRTYAQNKNIVKTKDLIRASGHTIPTIIKYFDSVCHAFGMAKIEINKRIPKERFMEDFVSVYNKLGRIPTDQEIRSMCKYHISSFRKHFGSIDNLAKIAGIEREKQNTKTSDKELLKELKRLHIELQCVPTLLDIHNCCKYSADTYQRSFGNFTNALNKIGLNLTKSKKINMKCPNCGIISKTIIAHMKYNHPEELKKHEEFVINLYKGGLSSRSIAIRDDILYNGASPVNRLVRKYLTSEQINELRKSKIKNTLKKEYASGKYGWVNDLNRIRTSSEEGKKKNSDGLKQAYESGKRESWNKGLTKETDERVAQSAQQISKSIKLLYGTGEIEKKLGPENSKWNNDRNQVTRRYRLGLDFSVSDRYNIKKRAQYKCQKCEITQEELEEVGKTLECDHIIPILDGGLKDWEVNGQALCTDCHKIKSKSQ
;
A
#
# COMPACT_ATOMS: atom_id res chain seq x y z
N MET A 1 -60.18 -50.42 22.12
CA MET A 1 -60.48 -49.02 22.48
C MET A 1 -59.63 -48.68 23.69
N ILE A 2 -58.61 -47.83 23.53
CA ILE A 2 -57.82 -47.36 24.68
C ILE A 2 -58.66 -46.28 25.35
N GLU A 3 -59.16 -46.57 26.54
CA GLU A 3 -59.89 -45.62 27.38
C GLU A 3 -58.96 -44.44 27.66
N MET A 4 -59.22 -43.29 27.01
CA MET A 4 -58.49 -42.06 27.27
C MET A 4 -58.88 -41.59 28.67
N LYS A 5 -58.05 -41.91 29.67
CA LYS A 5 -58.19 -41.45 31.05
C LYS A 5 -58.40 -39.93 31.04
N LYS A 6 -59.61 -39.49 31.40
CA LYS A 6 -59.94 -38.06 31.51
C LYS A 6 -59.17 -37.51 32.71
N ILE A 7 -58.12 -36.75 32.44
CA ILE A 7 -57.36 -36.02 33.45
C ILE A 7 -58.33 -35.02 34.10
N SER A 8 -58.46 -35.06 35.43
CA SER A 8 -59.37 -34.17 36.15
C SER A 8 -58.77 -32.78 36.30
N ASN A 9 -59.62 -31.77 36.50
CA ASN A 9 -59.15 -30.40 36.69
C ASN A 9 -58.22 -30.28 37.93
N ASP A 10 -58.49 -31.05 38.98
CA ASP A 10 -57.70 -31.06 40.21
C ASP A 10 -56.31 -31.69 40.01
N GLU A 11 -56.21 -32.72 39.16
CA GLU A 11 -54.93 -33.32 38.77
C GLU A 11 -54.05 -32.30 38.02
N VAL A 12 -54.63 -31.48 37.14
CA VAL A 12 -53.91 -30.40 36.44
C VAL A 12 -53.44 -29.33 37.42
N ILE A 13 -54.27 -28.94 38.39
CA ILE A 13 -53.90 -27.93 39.41
C ILE A 13 -52.76 -28.44 40.30
N SER A 14 -52.82 -29.70 40.73
CA SER A 14 -51.78 -30.31 41.57
C SER A 14 -50.43 -30.37 40.84
N GLU A 15 -50.43 -30.80 39.58
CA GLU A 15 -49.22 -30.85 38.75
C GLU A 15 -48.66 -29.43 38.55
N MET A 16 -49.51 -28.43 38.30
CA MET A 16 -49.08 -27.03 38.17
C MET A 16 -48.40 -26.50 39.45
N LYS A 17 -48.94 -26.81 40.63
CA LYS A 17 -48.32 -26.43 41.91
C LYS A 17 -46.98 -27.13 42.12
N GLN A 18 -46.90 -28.43 41.86
CA GLN A 18 -45.67 -29.21 42.02
C GLN A 18 -44.55 -28.72 41.08
N VAL A 19 -44.87 -28.44 39.81
CA VAL A 19 -43.90 -27.91 38.85
C VAL A 19 -43.48 -26.49 39.22
N TYR A 20 -44.39 -25.69 39.77
CA TYR A 20 -44.07 -24.34 40.25
C TYR A 20 -43.07 -24.38 41.41
N GLU A 21 -43.23 -25.28 42.37
CA GLU A 21 -42.27 -25.51 43.46
C GLU A 21 -40.93 -26.01 42.93
N LYS A 22 -40.93 -27.00 42.02
CA LYS A 22 -39.72 -27.51 41.36
C LYS A 22 -38.99 -26.48 40.50
N ASN A 23 -39.67 -25.41 40.11
CA ASN A 23 -39.12 -24.31 39.32
C ASN A 23 -38.94 -23.04 40.17
N ASP A 24 -38.51 -23.21 41.42
CA ASP A 24 -38.15 -22.13 42.35
C ASP A 24 -39.27 -21.11 42.61
N SER A 25 -40.53 -21.58 42.64
CA SER A 25 -41.71 -20.71 42.75
C SER A 25 -41.78 -19.65 41.64
N ILE A 26 -41.34 -20.03 40.44
CA ILE A 26 -41.46 -19.21 39.22
C ILE A 26 -42.33 -19.94 38.21
N VAL A 27 -43.22 -19.22 37.53
CA VAL A 27 -44.06 -19.80 36.48
C VAL A 27 -43.17 -20.33 35.33
N PRO A 28 -43.18 -21.64 35.05
CA PRO A 28 -42.35 -22.22 33.99
C PRO A 28 -42.82 -21.78 32.60
N THR A 29 -41.87 -21.61 31.68
CA THR A 29 -42.19 -21.49 30.24
C THR A 29 -42.69 -22.82 29.69
N MET A 30 -43.53 -22.84 28.66
CA MET A 30 -44.04 -24.09 28.04
C MET A 30 -42.93 -25.08 27.64
N LYS A 31 -41.76 -24.60 27.20
CA LYS A 31 -40.60 -25.45 26.92
C LYS A 31 -40.04 -26.12 28.18
N LYS A 32 -39.85 -25.33 29.25
CA LYS A 32 -39.37 -25.81 30.55
C LYS A 32 -40.40 -26.70 31.26
N TRP A 33 -41.69 -26.48 31.02
CA TRP A 33 -42.77 -27.34 31.49
C TRP A 33 -42.62 -28.77 30.96
N LYS A 34 -42.30 -28.93 29.68
CA LYS A 34 -42.04 -30.26 29.07
C LYS A 34 -40.88 -31.01 29.74
N ASP A 35 -39.90 -30.28 30.27
CA ASP A 35 -38.75 -30.87 30.96
C ASP A 35 -39.04 -31.21 32.43
N LEU A 36 -40.10 -30.64 33.03
CA LEU A 36 -40.40 -30.72 34.47
C LEU A 36 -41.69 -31.50 34.78
N SER A 37 -42.56 -31.66 33.79
CA SER A 37 -43.86 -32.30 33.92
C SER A 37 -44.05 -33.38 32.87
N ASN A 38 -44.68 -34.47 33.27
CA ASN A 38 -45.15 -35.51 32.36
C ASN A 38 -46.48 -35.14 31.67
N MET A 39 -47.09 -34.00 32.05
CA MET A 39 -48.31 -33.49 31.46
C MET A 39 -47.99 -32.55 30.30
N SER A 40 -48.71 -32.65 29.18
CA SER A 40 -48.53 -31.68 28.09
C SER A 40 -49.08 -30.31 28.49
N ALA A 41 -48.39 -29.24 28.08
CA ALA A 41 -48.88 -27.87 28.23
C ALA A 41 -50.24 -27.64 27.53
N ASP A 42 -50.56 -28.44 26.52
CA ASP A 42 -51.84 -28.39 25.82
C ASP A 42 -52.99 -28.92 26.67
N VAL A 43 -52.73 -29.85 27.60
CA VAL A 43 -53.74 -30.33 28.57
C VAL A 43 -54.12 -29.18 29.51
N VAL A 44 -53.13 -28.43 29.99
CA VAL A 44 -53.34 -27.23 30.81
C VAL A 44 -54.14 -26.17 30.04
N ASN A 45 -53.78 -25.91 28.78
CA ASN A 45 -54.51 -24.97 27.93
C ASN A 45 -55.95 -25.43 27.63
N ARG A 46 -56.19 -26.74 27.49
CA ARG A 46 -57.54 -27.26 27.26
C ARG A 46 -58.46 -27.05 28.46
N VAL A 47 -57.92 -27.18 29.68
CA VAL A 47 -58.70 -27.01 30.92
C VAL A 47 -58.95 -25.53 31.24
N PHE A 48 -57.95 -24.68 31.08
CA PHE A 48 -58.01 -23.28 31.53
C PHE A 48 -58.04 -22.24 30.39
N GLY A 49 -58.09 -22.70 29.15
CA GLY A 49 -58.10 -21.89 27.92
C GLY A 49 -56.71 -21.41 27.50
N THR A 50 -56.03 -20.64 28.35
CA THR A 50 -54.68 -20.13 28.06
C THR A 50 -53.73 -20.36 29.22
N TRP A 51 -52.44 -20.50 28.91
CA TRP A 51 -51.37 -20.65 29.90
C TRP A 51 -51.46 -19.59 31.00
N LYS A 52 -51.69 -18.33 30.61
CA LYS A 52 -51.87 -17.20 31.53
C LYS A 52 -53.10 -17.34 32.44
N LYS A 53 -54.24 -17.77 31.88
CA LYS A 53 -55.47 -17.99 32.65
C LYS A 53 -55.30 -19.15 33.63
N ALA A 54 -54.59 -20.20 33.25
CA ALA A 54 -54.32 -21.36 34.09
C ALA A 54 -53.64 -20.98 35.41
N TRP A 55 -52.52 -20.24 35.33
CA TRP A 55 -51.79 -19.81 36.53
C TRP A 55 -52.59 -18.84 37.40
N THR A 56 -53.38 -17.96 36.77
CA THR A 56 -54.26 -17.03 37.48
C THR A 56 -55.39 -17.77 38.21
N ALA A 57 -55.93 -18.84 37.63
CA ALA A 57 -57.00 -19.65 38.23
C ALA A 57 -56.55 -20.37 39.51
N ILE A 58 -55.26 -20.70 39.64
CA ILE A 58 -54.70 -21.33 40.84
C ILE A 58 -54.16 -20.31 41.86
N GLY A 59 -54.51 -19.03 41.72
CA GLY A 59 -54.13 -17.96 42.63
C GLY A 59 -52.69 -17.44 42.45
N ILE A 60 -51.97 -17.89 41.41
CA ILE A 60 -50.61 -17.43 41.12
C ILE A 60 -50.68 -16.29 40.10
N LYS A 61 -50.27 -15.09 40.53
CA LYS A 61 -50.25 -13.90 39.66
C LYS A 61 -49.29 -14.13 38.47
N TYR A 62 -49.86 -14.40 37.29
CA TYR A 62 -49.09 -14.59 36.07
C TYR A 62 -48.40 -13.28 35.67
N LYS A 63 -47.10 -13.19 35.93
CA LYS A 63 -46.22 -12.16 35.37
C LYS A 63 -45.71 -12.67 34.03
N GLU A 64 -46.08 -11.98 32.95
CA GLU A 64 -45.51 -12.23 31.64
C GLU A 64 -43.98 -12.19 31.76
N PRO A 65 -43.20 -13.15 31.23
CA PRO A 65 -41.76 -13.16 31.41
C PRO A 65 -41.10 -12.01 30.62
N LEU A 66 -41.14 -10.80 31.17
CA LEU A 66 -40.56 -9.57 30.62
C LEU A 66 -39.04 -9.46 30.85
N TYR A 67 -38.38 -10.58 31.19
CA TYR A 67 -36.99 -10.66 31.68
C TYR A 67 -36.04 -11.49 30.77
N LYS A 68 -36.52 -12.06 29.65
CA LYS A 68 -35.76 -13.15 28.96
C LYS A 68 -34.90 -12.76 27.76
N LYS A 69 -34.72 -11.48 27.47
CA LYS A 69 -33.69 -11.06 26.48
C LYS A 69 -32.60 -10.21 27.10
N ARG A 70 -32.96 -9.14 27.82
CA ARG A 70 -31.98 -8.25 28.44
C ARG A 70 -31.20 -8.99 29.53
N GLU A 71 -31.87 -9.63 30.46
CA GLU A 71 -31.22 -10.24 31.61
C GLU A 71 -30.61 -11.60 31.29
N ARG A 72 -31.17 -12.29 30.29
CA ARG A 72 -30.51 -13.47 29.71
C ARG A 72 -29.16 -13.09 29.09
N ILE A 73 -29.08 -11.97 28.35
CA ILE A 73 -27.83 -11.44 27.80
C ILE A 73 -26.84 -11.11 28.93
N ILE A 74 -27.28 -10.50 30.03
CA ILE A 74 -26.42 -10.20 31.19
C ILE A 74 -25.84 -11.49 31.78
N ILE A 75 -26.69 -12.51 32.02
CA ILE A 75 -26.26 -13.79 32.59
C ILE A 75 -25.29 -14.52 31.65
N ASP A 76 -25.58 -14.57 30.35
CA ASP A 76 -24.71 -15.23 29.37
C ASP A 76 -23.36 -14.49 29.26
N LEU A 77 -23.35 -13.16 29.29
CA LEU A 77 -22.13 -12.36 29.35
C LEU A 77 -21.33 -12.62 30.63
N GLN A 78 -21.98 -12.63 31.80
CA GLN A 78 -21.35 -12.90 33.10
C GLN A 78 -20.75 -14.31 33.16
N ARG A 79 -21.52 -15.33 32.75
CA ARG A 79 -21.08 -16.73 32.71
C ARG A 79 -19.88 -16.90 31.78
N THR A 80 -19.96 -16.33 30.58
CA THR A 80 -18.88 -16.42 29.59
C THR A 80 -17.62 -15.70 30.07
N TYR A 81 -17.76 -14.55 30.74
CA TYR A 81 -16.65 -13.82 31.32
C TYR A 81 -15.98 -14.59 32.47
N ALA A 82 -16.78 -15.21 33.34
CA ALA A 82 -16.29 -16.05 34.43
C ALA A 82 -15.53 -17.30 33.91
N GLN A 83 -16.03 -17.92 32.83
CA GLN A 83 -15.40 -19.07 32.18
C GLN A 83 -14.16 -18.71 31.36
N ASN A 84 -14.09 -17.47 30.86
CA ASN A 84 -13.05 -17.01 29.95
C ASN A 84 -12.40 -15.72 30.45
N LYS A 85 -11.83 -15.76 31.66
CA LYS A 85 -11.16 -14.62 32.32
C LYS A 85 -10.04 -13.96 31.47
N ASN A 86 -9.60 -14.60 30.40
CA ASN A 86 -8.56 -14.14 29.46
C ASN A 86 -9.07 -13.50 28.16
N ILE A 87 -10.39 -13.34 27.94
CA ILE A 87 -10.88 -12.66 26.72
C ILE A 87 -10.71 -11.14 26.87
N VAL A 88 -9.77 -10.59 26.10
CA VAL A 88 -9.36 -9.17 26.17
C VAL A 88 -10.23 -8.26 25.29
N LYS A 89 -10.92 -8.82 24.29
CA LYS A 89 -11.70 -8.05 23.31
C LYS A 89 -13.20 -8.21 23.50
N THR A 90 -13.88 -7.08 23.59
CA THR A 90 -15.34 -6.97 23.75
C THR A 90 -16.13 -7.78 22.72
N LYS A 91 -15.69 -7.80 21.45
CA LYS A 91 -16.37 -8.52 20.37
C LYS A 91 -16.26 -10.04 20.50
N ASP A 92 -15.13 -10.53 21.01
CA ASP A 92 -14.86 -11.96 21.14
C ASP A 92 -15.67 -12.53 22.32
N LEU A 93 -15.85 -11.77 23.41
CA LEU A 93 -16.71 -12.18 24.51
C LEU A 93 -18.18 -12.26 24.08
N ILE A 94 -18.68 -11.26 23.33
CA ILE A 94 -20.06 -11.25 22.84
C ILE A 94 -20.32 -12.47 21.95
N ARG A 95 -19.39 -12.78 21.04
CA ARG A 95 -19.49 -13.97 20.18
C ARG A 95 -19.47 -15.27 21.02
N ALA A 96 -18.57 -15.39 21.99
CA ALA A 96 -18.49 -16.56 22.87
C ALA A 96 -19.74 -16.72 23.76
N SER A 97 -20.42 -15.62 24.09
CA SER A 97 -21.69 -15.65 24.83
C SER A 97 -22.90 -16.07 23.99
N GLY A 98 -22.73 -16.34 22.69
CA GLY A 98 -23.79 -16.73 21.77
C GLY A 98 -24.66 -15.58 21.27
N HIS A 99 -24.25 -14.33 21.52
CA HIS A 99 -24.98 -13.13 21.13
C HIS A 99 -24.28 -12.38 20.00
N THR A 100 -25.01 -11.51 19.30
CA THR A 100 -24.45 -10.62 18.27
C THR A 100 -24.46 -9.17 18.73
N ILE A 101 -23.54 -8.34 18.23
CA ILE A 101 -23.50 -6.90 18.56
C ILE A 101 -24.83 -6.20 18.25
N PRO A 102 -25.49 -6.45 17.09
CA PRO A 102 -26.84 -5.91 16.84
C PRO A 102 -27.87 -6.35 17.89
N THR A 103 -27.83 -7.61 18.34
CA THR A 103 -28.70 -8.09 19.43
C THR A 103 -28.44 -7.34 20.73
N ILE A 104 -27.17 -7.13 21.11
CA ILE A 104 -26.82 -6.37 22.31
C ILE A 104 -27.30 -4.91 22.22
N ILE A 105 -27.04 -4.22 21.10
CA ILE A 105 -27.45 -2.83 20.89
C ILE A 105 -28.96 -2.68 20.93
N LYS A 106 -29.71 -3.65 20.38
CA LYS A 106 -31.18 -3.68 20.42
C LYS A 106 -31.76 -3.68 21.83
N TYR A 107 -31.05 -4.20 22.84
CA TYR A 107 -31.55 -4.36 24.21
C TYR A 107 -30.88 -3.45 25.25
N PHE A 108 -29.76 -2.79 24.92
CA PHE A 108 -28.95 -2.02 25.85
C PHE A 108 -28.44 -0.69 25.28
N ASP A 109 -28.85 -0.26 24.09
CA ASP A 109 -28.40 0.98 23.41
C ASP A 109 -26.90 1.00 23.02
N SER A 110 -26.03 0.35 23.80
CA SER A 110 -24.62 0.16 23.53
C SER A 110 -24.09 -1.10 24.22
N VAL A 111 -22.96 -1.58 23.71
CA VAL A 111 -22.22 -2.69 24.32
C VAL A 111 -21.68 -2.32 25.71
N CYS A 112 -21.27 -1.06 25.89
CA CYS A 112 -20.78 -0.55 27.17
C CYS A 112 -21.88 -0.58 28.26
N HIS A 113 -23.11 -0.22 27.90
CA HIS A 113 -24.25 -0.28 28.81
C HIS A 113 -24.58 -1.73 29.21
N ALA A 114 -24.56 -2.67 28.26
CA ALA A 114 -24.74 -4.10 28.56
C ALA A 114 -23.66 -4.63 29.53
N PHE A 115 -22.41 -4.20 29.34
CA PHE A 115 -21.28 -4.66 30.17
C PHE A 115 -21.28 -4.00 31.55
N GLY A 116 -21.67 -2.73 31.65
CA GLY A 116 -21.89 -2.04 32.92
C GLY A 116 -22.99 -2.70 33.75
N MET A 117 -24.10 -3.07 33.11
CA MET A 117 -25.19 -3.84 33.75
C MET A 117 -24.75 -5.24 34.18
N ALA A 118 -23.91 -5.88 33.37
CA ALA A 118 -23.32 -7.18 33.70
C ALA A 118 -22.20 -7.10 34.75
N LYS A 119 -21.82 -5.90 35.23
CA LYS A 119 -20.67 -5.66 36.11
C LYS A 119 -19.37 -6.25 35.56
N ILE A 120 -19.22 -6.23 34.24
CA ILE A 120 -18.03 -6.73 33.56
C ILE A 120 -17.13 -5.57 33.18
N GLU A 121 -15.96 -5.50 33.79
CA GLU A 121 -14.93 -4.53 33.45
C GLU A 121 -14.14 -4.97 32.21
N ILE A 122 -14.70 -4.80 31.02
CA ILE A 122 -13.94 -4.98 29.77
C ILE A 122 -13.59 -3.63 29.19
N ASN A 123 -12.71 -2.95 29.92
CA ASN A 123 -11.87 -1.92 29.36
C ASN A 123 -10.66 -1.72 30.26
N LYS A 124 -9.83 -2.75 30.38
CA LYS A 124 -8.47 -2.54 30.86
C LYS A 124 -7.57 -2.59 29.65
N ARG A 125 -6.99 -1.43 29.32
CA ARG A 125 -5.63 -1.36 28.76
C ARG A 125 -4.88 -2.57 29.34
N ILE A 126 -4.40 -3.48 28.49
CA ILE A 126 -3.56 -4.58 28.96
C ILE A 126 -2.51 -3.94 29.89
N PRO A 127 -2.40 -4.41 31.15
CA PRO A 127 -1.48 -3.81 32.11
C PRO A 127 -0.08 -3.79 31.51
N LYS A 128 0.69 -2.72 31.74
CA LYS A 128 2.03 -2.57 31.16
C LYS A 128 2.91 -3.77 31.55
N GLU A 129 2.69 -4.29 32.73
CA GLU A 129 3.35 -5.45 33.33
C GLU A 129 3.20 -6.70 32.45
N ARG A 130 2.01 -6.94 31.85
CA ARG A 130 1.77 -8.10 30.97
C ARG A 130 2.54 -8.04 29.65
N PHE A 131 2.69 -6.83 29.09
CA PHE A 131 3.57 -6.65 27.94
C PHE A 131 5.02 -6.87 28.33
N MET A 132 5.43 -6.39 29.51
CA MET A 132 6.78 -6.55 30.00
C MET A 132 7.12 -8.03 30.23
N GLU A 133 6.25 -8.80 30.87
CA GLU A 133 6.37 -10.25 31.07
C GLU A 133 6.54 -11.01 29.74
N ASP A 134 5.70 -10.72 28.75
CA ASP A 134 5.75 -11.37 27.43
C ASP A 134 7.07 -11.07 26.71
N PHE A 135 7.53 -9.82 26.77
CA PHE A 135 8.80 -9.40 26.19
C PHE A 135 10.01 -10.02 26.90
N VAL A 136 10.03 -10.03 28.25
CA VAL A 136 11.09 -10.64 29.05
C VAL A 136 11.15 -12.15 28.83
N SER A 137 10.00 -12.83 28.70
CA SER A 137 9.95 -14.25 28.36
C SER A 137 10.63 -14.55 27.02
N VAL A 138 10.39 -13.74 25.99
CA VAL A 138 11.04 -13.92 24.68
C VAL A 138 12.53 -13.55 24.75
N TYR A 139 12.89 -12.50 25.49
CA TYR A 139 14.28 -12.13 25.76
C TYR A 139 15.06 -13.27 26.41
N ASN A 140 14.53 -13.88 27.47
CA ASN A 140 15.16 -15.00 28.18
C ASN A 140 15.36 -16.23 27.27
N LYS A 141 14.47 -16.44 26.29
CA LYS A 141 14.62 -17.52 25.30
C LYS A 141 15.71 -17.24 24.28
N LEU A 142 15.88 -15.98 23.88
CA LEU A 142 16.84 -15.58 22.85
C LEU A 142 18.22 -15.22 23.41
N GLY A 143 18.33 -14.92 24.70
CA GLY A 143 19.54 -14.41 25.34
C GLY A 143 19.96 -13.02 24.83
N ARG A 144 19.10 -12.35 24.05
CA ARG A 144 19.31 -11.01 23.49
C ARG A 144 17.99 -10.30 23.27
N ILE A 145 18.04 -8.98 23.07
CA ILE A 145 16.86 -8.18 22.74
C ILE A 145 16.23 -8.70 21.43
N PRO A 146 14.94 -9.09 21.43
CA PRO A 146 14.25 -9.57 20.24
C PRO A 146 14.12 -8.47 19.16
N THR A 147 14.31 -8.83 17.89
CA THR A 147 14.10 -7.93 16.74
C THR A 147 12.61 -7.70 16.46
N ASP A 148 12.27 -6.69 15.65
CA ASP A 148 10.88 -6.40 15.25
C ASP A 148 10.14 -7.62 14.66
N GLN A 149 10.84 -8.46 13.89
CA GLN A 149 10.28 -9.64 13.25
C GLN A 149 10.09 -10.79 14.26
N GLU A 150 11.02 -10.94 15.18
CA GLU A 150 10.93 -11.92 16.28
C GLU A 150 9.83 -11.54 17.26
N ILE A 151 9.64 -10.25 17.56
CA ILE A 151 8.49 -9.78 18.35
C ILE A 151 7.17 -10.12 17.66
N ARG A 152 7.08 -9.94 16.33
CA ARG A 152 5.85 -10.25 15.58
C ARG A 152 5.51 -11.74 15.56
N SER A 153 6.51 -12.60 15.59
CA SER A 153 6.34 -14.05 15.45
C SER A 153 6.31 -14.79 16.79
N MET A 154 7.01 -14.29 17.81
CA MET A 154 7.24 -14.98 19.08
C MET A 154 6.50 -14.36 20.27
N CYS A 155 6.23 -13.06 20.26
CA CYS A 155 5.46 -12.41 21.32
C CYS A 155 3.95 -12.63 21.12
N LYS A 156 3.20 -12.70 22.23
CA LYS A 156 1.74 -12.80 22.21
C LYS A 156 1.09 -11.51 21.72
N TYR A 157 1.77 -10.38 21.91
CA TYR A 157 1.27 -9.06 21.52
C TYR A 157 1.97 -8.54 20.26
N HIS A 158 1.22 -7.76 19.45
CA HIS A 158 1.79 -7.14 18.26
C HIS A 158 2.74 -5.99 18.61
N ILE A 159 3.76 -5.75 17.78
CA ILE A 159 4.77 -4.71 17.98
C ILE A 159 4.19 -3.30 18.22
N SER A 160 3.08 -2.97 17.57
CA SER A 160 2.39 -1.68 17.75
C SER A 160 1.84 -1.50 19.15
N SER A 161 1.47 -2.57 19.85
CA SER A 161 1.01 -2.51 21.24
C SER A 161 2.16 -2.12 22.17
N PHE A 162 3.33 -2.74 22.02
CA PHE A 162 4.51 -2.37 22.80
C PHE A 162 4.91 -0.90 22.57
N ARG A 163 4.97 -0.45 21.31
CA ARG A 163 5.29 0.95 20.99
C ARG A 163 4.27 1.94 21.56
N LYS A 164 2.98 1.58 21.57
CA LYS A 164 1.92 2.43 22.14
C LYS A 164 2.06 2.58 23.67
N HIS A 165 2.49 1.54 24.38
CA HIS A 165 2.55 1.54 25.84
C HIS A 165 3.90 2.04 26.40
N PHE A 166 4.99 1.88 25.65
CA PHE A 166 6.36 2.16 26.11
C PHE A 166 7.12 3.15 25.20
N GLY A 167 6.52 3.60 24.10
CA GLY A 167 7.14 4.48 23.11
C GLY A 167 8.04 3.72 22.14
N SER A 168 9.04 3.00 22.66
CA SER A 168 9.96 2.18 21.88
C SER A 168 10.27 0.86 22.57
N ILE A 169 10.75 -0.12 21.80
CA ILE A 169 11.24 -1.38 22.34
C ILE A 169 12.50 -1.16 23.19
N ASP A 170 13.32 -0.17 22.81
CA ASP A 170 14.51 0.22 23.59
C ASP A 170 14.14 0.76 24.97
N ASN A 171 13.08 1.57 25.06
CA ASN A 171 12.58 2.07 26.33
C ASN A 171 11.96 0.94 27.17
N LEU A 172 11.25 0.01 26.52
CA LEU A 172 10.73 -1.19 27.18
C LEU A 172 11.87 -2.04 27.79
N ALA A 173 12.96 -2.29 27.05
CA ALA A 173 14.11 -3.03 27.55
C ALA A 173 14.77 -2.34 28.75
N LYS A 174 14.93 -1.00 28.68
CA LYS A 174 15.46 -0.20 29.79
C LYS A 174 14.58 -0.29 31.05
N ILE A 175 13.26 -0.17 30.88
CA ILE A 175 12.29 -0.28 31.99
C ILE A 175 12.30 -1.71 32.58
N ALA A 176 12.50 -2.72 31.74
CA ALA A 176 12.61 -4.12 32.16
C ALA A 176 13.95 -4.49 32.81
N GLY A 177 14.86 -3.53 33.02
CA GLY A 177 16.18 -3.78 33.61
C GLY A 177 17.13 -4.56 32.69
N ILE A 178 16.83 -4.62 31.38
CA ILE A 178 17.66 -5.29 30.38
C ILE A 178 18.67 -4.27 29.87
N GLU A 179 19.93 -4.40 30.31
CA GLU A 179 21.03 -3.62 29.74
C GLU A 179 21.36 -4.14 28.34
N ARG A 180 21.51 -3.21 27.39
CA ARG A 180 22.07 -3.56 26.09
C ARG A 180 23.54 -3.91 26.28
N GLU A 181 23.92 -5.14 25.95
CA GLU A 181 25.21 -5.31 25.30
C GLU A 181 25.18 -4.46 24.02
N LYS A 182 26.06 -3.46 23.96
CA LYS A 182 26.23 -2.65 22.75
C LYS A 182 26.76 -3.57 21.66
N GLN A 183 25.86 -4.26 20.93
CA GLN A 183 26.21 -4.75 19.62
C GLN A 183 26.58 -3.53 18.79
N ASN A 184 27.88 -3.39 18.55
CA ASN A 184 28.48 -2.26 17.87
C ASN A 184 28.12 -2.38 16.38
N THR A 185 26.86 -2.10 16.04
CA THR A 185 26.35 -2.04 14.66
C THR A 185 26.73 -0.74 13.97
N LYS A 186 27.61 0.06 14.57
CA LYS A 186 28.14 1.26 13.93
C LYS A 186 29.19 0.81 12.92
N THR A 187 28.76 0.59 11.68
CA THR A 187 29.66 0.50 10.52
C THR A 187 30.66 1.65 10.63
N SER A 188 31.95 1.33 10.69
CA SER A 188 32.96 2.36 10.90
C SER A 188 32.96 3.33 9.71
N ASP A 189 33.26 4.61 9.96
CA ASP A 189 33.46 5.60 8.89
C ASP A 189 34.40 5.07 7.80
N LYS A 190 35.42 4.28 8.17
CA LYS A 190 36.37 3.66 7.24
C LYS A 190 35.69 2.66 6.29
N GLU A 191 34.77 1.87 6.79
CA GLU A 191 34.06 0.85 6.01
C GLU A 191 33.04 1.50 5.06
N LEU A 192 32.34 2.54 5.51
CA LEU A 192 31.46 3.34 4.66
C LEU A 192 32.24 4.00 3.51
N LEU A 193 33.39 4.60 3.79
CA LEU A 193 34.23 5.21 2.76
C LEU A 193 34.83 4.17 1.79
N LYS A 194 35.14 2.95 2.26
CA LYS A 194 35.62 1.85 1.41
C LYS A 194 34.54 1.40 0.43
N GLU A 195 33.29 1.27 0.88
CA GLU A 195 32.16 0.89 0.03
C GLU A 195 31.84 1.96 -1.02
N LEU A 196 31.89 3.24 -0.63
CA LEU A 196 31.77 4.36 -1.55
C LEU A 196 32.87 4.39 -2.63
N LYS A 197 34.11 4.06 -2.27
CA LYS A 197 35.22 3.91 -3.24
C LYS A 197 34.99 2.73 -4.18
N ARG A 198 34.52 1.58 -3.67
CA ARG A 198 34.15 0.41 -4.47
C ARG A 198 33.12 0.78 -5.54
N LEU A 199 32.04 1.47 -5.13
CA LEU A 199 30.98 1.94 -6.03
C LEU A 199 31.51 2.89 -7.10
N HIS A 200 32.43 3.79 -6.74
CA HIS A 200 33.04 4.69 -7.71
C HIS A 200 33.86 3.93 -8.78
N ILE A 201 34.62 2.92 -8.36
CA ILE A 201 35.42 2.06 -9.27
C ILE A 201 34.50 1.23 -10.17
N GLU A 202 33.43 0.65 -9.61
CA GLU A 202 32.48 -0.19 -10.34
C GLU A 202 31.68 0.60 -11.38
N LEU A 203 31.21 1.80 -11.01
CA LEU A 203 30.39 2.63 -11.88
C LEU A 203 31.21 3.54 -12.82
N GLN A 204 32.54 3.62 -12.63
CA GLN A 204 33.45 4.52 -13.35
C GLN A 204 32.97 6.00 -13.35
N CYS A 205 32.17 6.38 -12.36
CA CYS A 205 31.59 7.72 -12.21
C CYS A 205 31.29 8.03 -10.74
N VAL A 206 31.00 9.29 -10.42
CA VAL A 206 30.69 9.68 -9.04
C VAL A 206 29.32 9.10 -8.65
N PRO A 207 29.23 8.22 -7.63
CA PRO A 207 27.98 7.58 -7.26
C PRO A 207 26.91 8.61 -6.88
N THR A 208 25.73 8.51 -7.49
CA THR A 208 24.56 9.34 -7.17
C THR A 208 23.75 8.72 -6.04
N LEU A 209 22.78 9.48 -5.50
CA LEU A 209 21.85 8.93 -4.50
C LEU A 209 21.04 7.74 -5.03
N LEU A 210 20.77 7.70 -6.34
CA LEU A 210 20.08 6.59 -6.97
C LEU A 210 20.98 5.35 -7.01
N ASP A 211 22.28 5.53 -7.26
CA ASP A 211 23.26 4.45 -7.25
C ASP A 211 23.49 3.90 -5.84
N ILE A 212 23.43 4.75 -4.80
CA ILE A 212 23.44 4.28 -3.41
C ILE A 212 22.22 3.43 -3.12
N HIS A 213 21.03 3.87 -3.53
CA HIS A 213 19.80 3.11 -3.31
C HIS A 213 19.82 1.74 -4.01
N ASN A 214 20.39 1.68 -5.21
CA ASN A 214 20.31 0.49 -6.06
C ASN A 214 21.51 -0.46 -5.91
N CYS A 215 22.70 0.05 -5.60
CA CYS A 215 23.95 -0.70 -5.71
C CYS A 215 24.79 -0.71 -4.42
N CYS A 216 24.46 0.11 -3.42
CA CYS A 216 25.24 0.19 -2.18
C CYS A 216 24.72 -0.76 -1.10
N LYS A 217 25.66 -1.39 -0.38
CA LYS A 217 25.36 -2.19 0.82
C LYS A 217 24.68 -1.37 1.93
N TYR A 218 24.96 -0.07 1.98
CA TYR A 218 24.49 0.85 3.02
C TYR A 218 23.52 1.89 2.46
N SER A 219 22.47 2.22 3.22
CA SER A 219 21.49 3.24 2.82
C SER A 219 22.08 4.64 2.82
N ALA A 220 21.49 5.56 2.04
CA ALA A 220 21.86 6.97 2.04
C ALA A 220 21.80 7.61 3.45
N ASP A 221 20.82 7.22 4.26
CA ASP A 221 20.68 7.63 5.66
C ASP A 221 21.89 7.24 6.52
N THR A 222 22.54 6.12 6.21
CA THR A 222 23.73 5.65 6.95
C THR A 222 24.91 6.59 6.73
N TYR A 223 25.10 7.07 5.50
CA TYR A 223 26.09 8.09 5.17
C TYR A 223 25.72 9.46 5.75
N GLN A 224 24.44 9.82 5.74
CA GLN A 224 23.97 11.07 6.35
C GLN A 224 24.23 11.11 7.86
N ARG A 225 23.98 10.03 8.59
CA ARG A 225 24.23 9.95 10.04
C ARG A 225 25.72 10.02 10.40
N SER A 226 26.59 9.46 9.55
CA SER A 226 28.02 9.38 9.82
C SER A 226 28.79 10.63 9.37
N PHE A 227 28.38 11.26 8.26
CA PHE A 227 29.11 12.38 7.65
C PHE A 227 28.29 13.68 7.58
N GLY A 228 27.08 13.70 8.16
CA GLY A 228 26.14 14.82 8.13
C GLY A 228 25.34 14.91 6.82
N ASN A 229 25.99 14.71 5.68
CA ASN A 229 25.34 14.60 4.37
C ASN A 229 26.17 13.72 3.41
N PHE A 230 25.55 13.25 2.33
CA PHE A 230 26.19 12.39 1.34
C PHE A 230 27.35 13.09 0.60
N THR A 231 27.21 14.39 0.32
CA THR A 231 28.26 15.19 -0.32
C THR A 231 29.54 15.24 0.51
N ASN A 232 29.44 15.29 1.84
CA ASN A 232 30.57 15.25 2.76
C ASN A 232 31.26 13.88 2.74
N ALA A 233 30.49 12.79 2.60
CA ALA A 233 31.03 11.45 2.46
C ALA A 233 31.85 11.33 1.15
N LEU A 234 31.35 11.89 0.05
CA LEU A 234 32.06 11.98 -1.23
C LEU A 234 33.30 12.88 -1.14
N ASN A 235 33.22 14.01 -0.44
CA ASN A 235 34.37 14.90 -0.21
C ASN A 235 35.49 14.20 0.57
N LYS A 236 35.15 13.38 1.57
CA LYS A 236 36.14 12.59 2.34
C LYS A 236 36.91 11.58 1.47
N ILE A 237 36.35 11.12 0.35
CA ILE A 237 37.04 10.25 -0.62
C ILE A 237 37.55 11.00 -1.84
N GLY A 238 37.54 12.33 -1.83
CA GLY A 238 38.06 13.18 -2.90
C GLY A 238 37.15 13.34 -4.12
N LEU A 239 35.93 12.79 -4.09
CA LEU A 239 34.96 12.89 -5.18
C LEU A 239 34.12 14.18 -5.03
N ASN A 240 34.73 15.32 -5.35
CA ASN A 240 34.09 16.65 -5.24
C ASN A 240 32.85 16.77 -6.16
N LEU A 241 31.64 16.68 -5.60
CA LEU A 241 30.44 17.21 -6.26
C LEU A 241 30.35 18.71 -5.99
N THR A 242 30.63 19.50 -7.02
CA THR A 242 30.31 20.92 -7.12
C THR A 242 30.84 21.80 -5.99
N LYS A 243 32.11 22.23 -6.09
CA LYS A 243 32.43 23.58 -5.65
C LYS A 243 31.45 24.52 -6.37
N SER A 244 30.47 25.06 -5.66
CA SER A 244 29.69 26.21 -6.12
C SER A 244 30.64 27.40 -6.23
N LYS A 245 31.43 27.46 -7.31
CA LYS A 245 32.38 28.54 -7.59
C LYS A 245 31.72 29.93 -7.66
N LYS A 246 30.39 30.01 -7.75
CA LYS A 246 29.64 31.27 -8.00
C LYS A 246 28.98 31.89 -6.76
N ILE A 247 29.46 31.65 -5.54
CA ILE A 247 28.95 32.38 -4.36
C ILE A 247 29.45 33.83 -4.38
N ASN A 248 30.65 34.08 -4.90
CA ASN A 248 31.28 35.39 -4.93
C ASN A 248 31.51 35.79 -6.39
N MET A 249 30.60 36.59 -6.97
CA MET A 249 30.66 36.98 -8.38
C MET A 249 31.25 38.38 -8.49
N LYS A 250 32.19 38.56 -9.43
CA LYS A 250 32.85 39.84 -9.71
C LYS A 250 31.99 40.66 -10.65
N CYS A 251 31.75 41.93 -10.32
CA CYS A 251 31.11 42.88 -11.21
C CYS A 251 32.00 43.09 -12.44
N PRO A 252 31.48 42.93 -13.67
CA PRO A 252 32.25 43.19 -14.88
C PRO A 252 32.66 44.66 -15.02
N ASN A 253 31.88 45.58 -14.42
CA ASN A 253 32.06 47.02 -14.59
C ASN A 253 32.95 47.67 -13.52
N CYS A 254 32.72 47.41 -12.24
CA CYS A 254 33.48 48.01 -11.13
C CYS A 254 34.38 47.03 -10.37
N GLY A 255 34.38 45.75 -10.73
CA GLY A 255 35.24 44.74 -10.12
C GLY A 255 34.86 44.30 -8.70
N ILE A 256 33.76 44.80 -8.13
CA ILE A 256 33.28 44.41 -6.80
C ILE A 256 32.90 42.93 -6.79
N ILE A 257 33.39 42.20 -5.79
CA ILE A 257 33.00 40.80 -5.55
C ILE A 257 31.86 40.80 -4.55
N SER A 258 30.68 40.32 -4.95
CA SER A 258 29.50 40.28 -4.08
C SER A 258 28.73 38.98 -4.23
N LYS A 259 28.13 38.53 -3.12
CA LYS A 259 27.14 37.43 -3.08
C LYS A 259 25.80 37.85 -3.68
N THR A 260 25.53 39.15 -3.76
CA THR A 260 24.31 39.77 -4.28
C THR A 260 24.60 40.59 -5.52
N ILE A 261 25.38 40.03 -6.47
CA ILE A 261 25.89 40.77 -7.62
C ILE A 261 24.79 41.41 -8.48
N ILE A 262 23.64 40.75 -8.63
CA ILE A 262 22.49 41.29 -9.37
C ILE A 262 21.90 42.52 -8.67
N ALA A 263 21.83 42.53 -7.33
CA ALA A 263 21.37 43.69 -6.59
C ALA A 263 22.37 44.84 -6.74
N HIS A 264 23.67 44.56 -6.60
CA HIS A 264 24.71 45.55 -6.83
C HIS A 264 24.61 46.15 -8.25
N MET A 265 24.49 45.33 -9.29
CA MET A 265 24.31 45.78 -10.68
C MET A 265 23.04 46.61 -10.85
N LYS A 266 21.93 46.21 -10.21
CA LYS A 266 20.66 46.94 -10.29
C LYS A 266 20.76 48.37 -9.74
N TYR A 267 21.50 48.58 -8.66
CA TYR A 267 21.63 49.90 -8.03
C TYR A 267 22.76 50.75 -8.63
N ASN A 268 23.88 50.14 -9.03
CA ASN A 268 25.07 50.89 -9.43
C ASN A 268 25.31 50.90 -10.95
N HIS A 269 24.82 49.89 -11.67
CA HIS A 269 25.05 49.71 -13.11
C HIS A 269 23.77 49.23 -13.84
N PRO A 270 22.64 49.96 -13.74
CA PRO A 270 21.35 49.49 -14.24
C PRO A 270 21.31 49.26 -15.75
N GLU A 271 21.96 50.13 -16.53
CA GLU A 271 22.03 49.99 -18.00
C GLU A 271 22.84 48.75 -18.42
N GLU A 272 23.95 48.49 -17.74
CA GLU A 272 24.77 47.29 -18.00
C GLU A 272 24.06 46.00 -17.56
N LEU A 273 23.27 46.06 -16.48
CA LEU A 273 22.41 44.95 -16.09
C LEU A 273 21.38 44.66 -17.18
N LYS A 274 20.77 45.69 -17.77
CA LYS A 274 19.76 45.53 -18.83
C LYS A 274 20.36 44.90 -20.09
N LYS A 275 21.55 45.34 -20.51
CA LYS A 275 22.31 44.71 -21.61
C LYS A 275 22.61 43.24 -21.30
N HIS A 276 23.00 42.93 -20.06
CA HIS A 276 23.23 41.55 -19.63
C HIS A 276 21.96 40.71 -19.64
N GLU A 277 20.83 41.27 -19.18
CA GLU A 277 19.52 40.62 -19.23
C GLU A 277 19.13 40.30 -20.69
N GLU A 278 19.28 41.25 -21.60
CA GLU A 278 19.03 41.06 -23.04
C GLU A 278 19.94 39.99 -23.66
N PHE A 279 21.22 39.98 -23.30
CA PHE A 279 22.16 38.94 -23.71
C PHE A 279 21.71 37.55 -23.27
N VAL A 280 21.30 37.40 -22.01
CA VAL A 280 20.78 36.13 -21.46
C VAL A 280 19.52 35.67 -22.22
N ILE A 281 18.61 36.61 -22.53
CA ILE A 281 17.40 36.32 -23.30
C ILE A 281 17.74 35.91 -24.73
N ASN A 282 18.72 36.55 -25.38
CA ASN A 282 19.16 36.20 -26.72
C ASN A 282 19.79 34.81 -26.78
N LEU A 283 20.58 34.41 -25.76
CA LEU A 283 21.07 33.04 -25.63
C LEU A 283 19.92 32.02 -25.50
N TYR A 284 18.87 32.37 -24.75
CA TYR A 284 17.69 31.51 -24.61
C TYR A 284 16.91 31.40 -25.93
N LYS A 285 16.69 32.52 -26.64
CA LYS A 285 16.07 32.53 -27.98
C LYS A 285 16.91 31.75 -29.00
N GLY A 286 18.24 31.79 -28.87
CA GLY A 286 19.18 30.97 -29.66
C GLY A 286 19.16 29.47 -29.35
N GLY A 287 18.30 29.03 -28.43
CA GLY A 287 18.03 27.61 -28.17
C GLY A 287 18.79 27.01 -26.99
N LEU A 288 19.55 27.79 -26.21
CA LEU A 288 20.18 27.28 -24.98
C LEU A 288 19.13 27.06 -23.88
N SER A 289 19.34 26.07 -23.02
CA SER A 289 18.46 25.88 -21.84
C SER A 289 18.91 26.77 -20.72
N SER A 290 18.01 27.15 -19.82
CA SER A 290 18.34 27.93 -18.62
C SER A 290 19.44 27.28 -17.77
N ARG A 291 19.52 25.94 -17.77
CA ARG A 291 20.61 25.20 -17.12
C ARG A 291 21.94 25.37 -17.86
N SER A 292 21.94 25.31 -19.19
CA SER A 292 23.17 25.51 -19.99
C SER A 292 23.68 26.94 -19.88
N ILE A 293 22.77 27.92 -19.89
CA ILE A 293 23.09 29.33 -19.71
C ILE A 293 23.73 29.56 -18.34
N ALA A 294 23.13 29.03 -17.27
CA ALA A 294 23.62 29.22 -15.91
C ALA A 294 25.04 28.66 -15.64
N ILE A 295 25.50 27.70 -16.45
CA ILE A 295 26.84 27.11 -16.30
C ILE A 295 27.93 28.04 -16.85
N ARG A 296 27.61 28.90 -17.82
CA ARG A 296 28.60 29.77 -18.48
C ARG A 296 29.21 30.78 -17.51
N ASP A 297 30.49 31.09 -17.69
CA ASP A 297 31.24 31.99 -16.79
C ASP A 297 30.90 33.47 -16.98
N ASP A 298 30.37 33.84 -18.16
CA ASP A 298 29.96 35.19 -18.53
C ASP A 298 28.56 35.56 -18.01
N ILE A 299 27.86 34.66 -17.31
CA ILE A 299 26.49 34.84 -16.84
C ILE A 299 26.43 35.23 -15.36
N LEU A 300 25.75 36.35 -15.07
CA LEU A 300 25.63 36.92 -13.73
C LEU A 300 24.62 36.18 -12.82
N TYR A 301 23.93 35.16 -13.33
CA TYR A 301 22.92 34.39 -12.62
C TYR A 301 23.46 33.04 -12.14
N ASN A 302 23.36 32.80 -10.84
CA ASN A 302 23.74 31.52 -10.24
C ASN A 302 22.58 30.51 -10.28
N GLY A 303 22.64 29.59 -11.24
CA GLY A 303 21.69 28.48 -11.39
C GLY A 303 20.55 28.75 -12.36
N ALA A 304 19.81 27.68 -12.71
CA ALA A 304 18.77 27.73 -13.74
C ALA A 304 17.52 28.49 -13.31
N SER A 305 17.22 28.55 -12.01
CA SER A 305 16.00 29.17 -11.48
C SER A 305 15.98 30.70 -11.64
N PRO A 306 17.06 31.45 -11.31
CA PRO A 306 17.12 32.88 -11.62
C PRO A 306 17.02 33.20 -13.12
N VAL A 307 17.68 32.40 -13.97
CA VAL A 307 17.57 32.54 -15.44
C VAL A 307 16.12 32.31 -15.91
N ASN A 308 15.42 31.30 -15.38
CA ASN A 308 14.00 31.07 -15.70
C ASN A 308 13.10 32.23 -15.29
N ARG A 309 13.39 32.88 -14.15
CA ARG A 309 12.65 34.05 -13.68
C ARG A 309 12.85 35.22 -14.65
N LEU A 310 14.09 35.45 -15.10
CA LEU A 310 14.38 36.45 -16.11
C LEU A 310 13.66 36.17 -17.44
N VAL A 311 13.72 34.92 -17.92
CA VAL A 311 13.02 34.52 -19.15
C VAL A 311 11.52 34.82 -19.09
N ARG A 312 10.87 34.54 -17.95
CA ARG A 312 9.45 34.84 -17.73
C ARG A 312 9.13 36.34 -17.58
N LYS A 313 10.13 37.17 -17.29
CA LYS A 313 9.99 38.63 -17.25
C LYS A 313 9.93 39.22 -18.67
N TYR A 314 10.63 38.61 -19.64
CA TYR A 314 10.80 39.15 -21.00
C TYR A 314 10.01 38.41 -22.08
N LEU A 315 9.57 37.18 -21.84
CA LEU A 315 8.86 36.34 -22.81
C LEU A 315 7.55 35.83 -22.24
N THR A 316 6.52 35.78 -23.07
CA THR A 316 5.22 35.19 -22.73
C THR A 316 5.33 33.66 -22.64
N SER A 317 4.39 33.04 -21.91
CA SER A 317 4.30 31.57 -21.81
C SER A 317 4.19 30.89 -23.18
N GLU A 318 3.52 31.54 -24.13
CA GLU A 318 3.37 31.07 -25.50
C GLU A 318 4.70 31.10 -26.26
N GLN A 319 5.41 32.23 -26.24
CA GLN A 319 6.75 32.36 -26.84
C GLN A 319 7.75 31.36 -26.25
N ILE A 320 7.70 31.15 -24.93
CA ILE A 320 8.55 30.17 -24.24
C ILE A 320 8.23 28.75 -24.72
N ASN A 321 6.95 28.41 -24.89
CA ASN A 321 6.53 27.09 -25.37
C ASN A 321 6.95 26.85 -26.82
N GLU A 322 6.81 27.85 -27.70
CA GLU A 322 7.26 27.74 -29.10
C GLU A 322 8.78 27.56 -29.19
N LEU A 323 9.56 28.33 -28.44
CA LEU A 323 11.02 28.16 -28.37
C LEU A 323 11.42 26.77 -27.85
N ARG A 324 10.68 26.21 -26.87
CA ARG A 324 10.90 24.85 -26.37
C ARG A 324 10.56 23.79 -27.41
N LYS A 325 9.45 23.93 -28.13
CA LYS A 325 9.06 23.03 -29.23
C LYS A 325 10.13 23.04 -30.33
N SER A 326 10.57 24.23 -30.73
CA SER A 326 11.66 24.41 -31.71
C SER A 326 12.96 23.76 -31.25
N LYS A 327 13.32 23.93 -29.98
CA LYS A 327 14.50 23.28 -29.37
C LYS A 327 14.40 21.75 -29.38
N ILE A 328 13.26 21.20 -29.00
CA ILE A 328 13.01 19.75 -29.03
C ILE A 328 13.16 19.26 -30.47
N LYS A 329 12.54 19.94 -31.43
CA LYS A 329 12.65 19.61 -32.86
C LYS A 329 14.09 19.62 -33.37
N ASN A 330 14.90 20.61 -32.97
CA ASN A 330 16.30 20.72 -33.37
C ASN A 330 17.22 19.70 -32.66
N THR A 331 16.95 19.40 -31.39
CA THR A 331 17.71 18.38 -30.64
C THR A 331 17.42 17.00 -31.21
N LEU A 332 16.15 16.69 -31.45
CA LEU A 332 15.73 15.47 -32.13
C LEU A 332 16.36 15.38 -33.53
N LYS A 333 16.35 16.46 -34.34
CA LYS A 333 17.05 16.48 -35.64
C LYS A 333 18.55 16.14 -35.54
N LYS A 334 19.26 16.66 -34.53
CA LYS A 334 20.67 16.34 -34.30
C LYS A 334 20.86 14.89 -33.85
N GLU A 335 20.00 14.40 -32.96
CA GLU A 335 20.03 13.02 -32.49
C GLU A 335 19.66 12.01 -33.60
N TYR A 336 18.76 12.40 -34.51
CA TYR A 336 18.43 11.67 -35.74
C TYR A 336 19.61 11.66 -36.72
N ALA A 337 20.28 12.79 -36.93
CA ALA A 337 21.48 12.85 -37.77
C ALA A 337 22.63 12.01 -37.20
N SER A 338 22.68 11.82 -35.87
CA SER A 338 23.62 10.92 -35.19
C SER A 338 23.17 9.45 -35.12
N GLY A 339 22.04 9.07 -35.76
CA GLY A 339 21.56 7.69 -35.80
C GLY A 339 20.95 7.15 -34.49
N LYS A 340 20.69 8.01 -33.50
CA LYS A 340 20.32 7.59 -32.14
C LYS A 340 18.84 7.16 -31.98
N TYR A 341 17.94 7.52 -32.90
CA TYR A 341 16.51 7.17 -32.87
C TYR A 341 15.90 6.95 -34.26
N GLY A 342 14.94 6.00 -34.38
CA GLY A 342 14.21 5.67 -35.63
C GLY A 342 12.84 6.36 -35.76
N TRP A 343 12.51 6.79 -36.98
CA TRP A 343 11.55 7.87 -37.34
C TRP A 343 10.06 7.72 -36.91
N VAL A 344 9.56 6.55 -36.52
CA VAL A 344 8.10 6.29 -36.57
C VAL A 344 7.35 6.38 -35.22
N ASN A 345 8.01 6.11 -34.08
CA ASN A 345 7.28 5.95 -32.81
C ASN A 345 7.10 7.26 -32.01
N ASP A 346 8.03 8.21 -32.10
CA ASP A 346 8.01 9.39 -31.23
C ASP A 346 7.21 10.59 -31.78
N LEU A 347 7.07 10.71 -33.11
CA LEU A 347 6.14 11.68 -33.70
C LEU A 347 4.69 11.36 -33.31
N ASN A 348 4.34 10.07 -33.23
CA ASN A 348 3.04 9.62 -32.75
C ASN A 348 2.84 9.92 -31.26
N ARG A 349 3.89 9.87 -30.45
CA ARG A 349 3.84 10.20 -29.01
C ARG A 349 3.64 11.69 -28.75
N ILE A 350 4.20 12.56 -29.58
CA ILE A 350 3.97 14.02 -29.50
C ILE A 350 2.57 14.35 -29.99
N ARG A 351 2.13 13.80 -31.13
CA ARG A 351 0.76 14.00 -31.67
C ARG A 351 -0.33 13.50 -30.72
N THR A 352 -0.10 12.42 -29.99
CA THR A 352 -1.09 11.85 -29.04
C THR A 352 -1.11 12.52 -27.67
N SER A 353 -0.27 13.53 -27.41
CA SER A 353 -0.20 14.19 -26.11
C SER A 353 -1.03 15.47 -26.01
N SER A 354 -1.35 16.15 -27.12
CA SER A 354 -2.31 17.27 -27.15
C SER A 354 -3.75 16.77 -27.32
N GLU A 355 -4.72 17.48 -26.74
CA GLU A 355 -6.15 17.13 -26.86
C GLU A 355 -6.63 17.09 -28.32
N GLU A 356 -6.18 18.04 -29.14
CA GLU A 356 -6.51 18.10 -30.57
C GLU A 356 -5.90 16.94 -31.37
N GLY A 357 -4.70 16.50 -31.00
CA GLY A 357 -4.04 15.38 -31.66
C GLY A 357 -4.59 14.03 -31.24
N LYS A 358 -5.07 13.90 -29.99
CA LYS A 358 -5.88 12.75 -29.54
C LYS A 358 -7.20 12.67 -30.31
N LYS A 359 -7.89 13.80 -30.49
CA LYS A 359 -9.16 13.88 -31.23
C LYS A 359 -8.99 13.49 -32.70
N LYS A 360 -8.01 14.06 -33.40
CA LYS A 360 -7.71 13.68 -34.80
C LYS A 360 -7.35 12.21 -34.97
N ASN A 361 -6.61 11.60 -34.03
CA ASN A 361 -6.32 10.18 -34.08
C ASN A 361 -7.57 9.32 -33.84
N SER A 362 -8.44 9.74 -32.92
CA SER A 362 -9.72 9.05 -32.65
C SER A 362 -10.64 9.10 -33.87
N ASP A 363 -10.77 10.26 -34.50
CA ASP A 363 -11.63 10.46 -35.67
C ASP A 363 -11.10 9.71 -36.89
N GLY A 364 -9.77 9.71 -37.10
CA GLY A 364 -9.13 8.92 -38.15
C GLY A 364 -9.26 7.41 -37.94
N LEU A 365 -9.21 6.94 -36.69
CA LEU A 365 -9.48 5.53 -36.36
C LEU A 365 -10.93 5.18 -36.68
N LYS A 366 -11.87 6.05 -36.32
CA LYS A 366 -13.30 5.85 -36.54
C LYS A 366 -13.62 5.77 -38.03
N GLN A 367 -13.08 6.70 -38.84
CA GLN A 367 -13.18 6.64 -40.29
C GLN A 367 -12.54 5.38 -40.89
N ALA A 368 -11.43 4.87 -40.32
CA ALA A 368 -10.81 3.64 -40.80
C ALA A 368 -11.64 2.38 -40.51
N TYR A 369 -12.38 2.34 -39.39
CA TYR A 369 -13.36 1.28 -39.10
C TYR A 369 -14.64 1.42 -39.93
N GLU A 370 -15.14 2.64 -40.11
CA GLU A 370 -16.35 2.93 -40.91
C GLU A 370 -16.13 2.70 -42.41
N SER A 371 -14.93 2.99 -42.92
CA SER A 371 -14.56 2.72 -44.33
C SER A 371 -14.12 1.27 -44.59
N GLY A 372 -14.12 0.40 -43.58
CA GLY A 372 -13.69 -0.99 -43.71
C GLY A 372 -12.19 -1.18 -43.94
N LYS A 373 -11.38 -0.11 -44.00
CA LYS A 373 -9.90 -0.18 -44.08
C LYS A 373 -9.27 -0.88 -42.89
N ARG A 374 -10.00 -0.98 -41.77
CA ARG A 374 -9.56 -1.69 -40.57
C ARG A 374 -10.74 -2.47 -39.99
N GLU A 375 -10.56 -3.77 -39.80
CA GLU A 375 -11.52 -4.59 -39.07
C GLU A 375 -10.96 -5.00 -37.71
N SER A 376 -11.85 -5.07 -36.72
CA SER A 376 -11.49 -5.61 -35.42
C SER A 376 -11.37 -7.12 -35.54
N TRP A 377 -10.28 -7.71 -35.04
CA TRP A 377 -10.02 -9.15 -35.17
C TRP A 377 -11.09 -10.04 -34.50
N ASN A 378 -11.90 -9.47 -33.60
CA ASN A 378 -13.01 -10.13 -32.92
C ASN A 378 -14.39 -9.80 -33.53
N LYS A 379 -14.44 -9.09 -34.66
CA LYS A 379 -15.71 -8.71 -35.30
C LYS A 379 -16.42 -9.98 -35.77
N GLY A 380 -17.60 -10.24 -35.20
CA GLY A 380 -18.40 -11.44 -35.48
C GLY A 380 -18.02 -12.68 -34.65
N LEU A 381 -17.01 -12.60 -33.77
CA LEU A 381 -16.61 -13.68 -32.89
C LEU A 381 -17.18 -13.48 -31.48
N THR A 382 -17.82 -14.52 -30.93
CA THR A 382 -18.38 -14.55 -29.58
C THR A 382 -17.61 -15.55 -28.72
N LYS A 383 -17.88 -15.56 -27.41
CA LYS A 383 -17.28 -16.53 -26.48
C LYS A 383 -17.70 -17.98 -26.77
N GLU A 384 -18.78 -18.17 -27.53
CA GLU A 384 -19.25 -19.47 -27.99
C GLU A 384 -18.64 -19.87 -29.35
N THR A 385 -18.16 -18.90 -30.14
CA THR A 385 -17.70 -19.15 -31.51
C THR A 385 -16.19 -19.03 -31.70
N ASP A 386 -15.44 -18.43 -30.77
CA ASP A 386 -13.97 -18.41 -30.79
C ASP A 386 -13.37 -18.60 -29.38
N GLU A 387 -12.48 -19.58 -29.27
CA GLU A 387 -11.89 -20.00 -28.01
C GLU A 387 -10.99 -18.94 -27.36
N ARG A 388 -10.38 -18.03 -28.13
CA ARG A 388 -9.57 -16.93 -27.58
C ARG A 388 -10.46 -15.85 -26.96
N VAL A 389 -11.62 -15.59 -27.55
CA VAL A 389 -12.64 -14.70 -26.98
C VAL A 389 -13.21 -15.32 -25.69
N ALA A 390 -13.42 -16.64 -25.67
CA ALA A 390 -13.86 -17.39 -24.49
C ALA A 390 -12.83 -17.34 -23.34
N GLN A 391 -11.56 -17.60 -23.65
CA GLN A 391 -10.46 -17.56 -22.68
C GLN A 391 -10.25 -16.15 -22.11
N SER A 392 -10.30 -15.11 -22.95
CA SER A 392 -10.22 -13.72 -22.50
C SER A 392 -11.36 -13.35 -21.55
N ALA A 393 -12.60 -13.76 -21.86
CA ALA A 393 -13.75 -13.55 -20.98
C ALA A 393 -13.62 -14.32 -19.65
N GLN A 394 -13.11 -15.55 -19.68
CA GLN A 394 -12.83 -16.34 -18.46
C GLN A 394 -11.74 -15.71 -17.60
N GLN A 395 -10.65 -15.19 -18.19
CA GLN A 395 -9.58 -14.53 -17.45
C GLN A 395 -10.05 -13.23 -16.76
N ILE A 396 -10.89 -12.45 -17.44
CA ILE A 396 -11.54 -11.27 -16.85
C ILE A 396 -12.45 -11.68 -15.68
N SER A 397 -13.25 -12.74 -15.84
CA SER A 397 -14.13 -13.26 -14.79
C SER A 397 -13.36 -13.79 -13.57
N LYS A 398 -12.26 -14.54 -13.79
CA LYS A 398 -11.37 -15.04 -12.71
C LYS A 398 -10.72 -13.89 -11.95
N SER A 399 -10.24 -12.88 -12.65
CA SER A 399 -9.63 -11.68 -12.05
C SER A 399 -10.64 -10.91 -11.20
N ILE A 400 -11.88 -10.74 -11.68
CA ILE A 400 -12.95 -10.09 -10.93
C ILE A 400 -13.34 -10.92 -9.70
N LYS A 401 -13.48 -12.25 -9.82
CA LYS A 401 -13.79 -13.14 -8.68
C LYS A 401 -12.71 -13.10 -7.58
N LEU A 402 -11.43 -13.07 -7.95
CA LEU A 402 -10.31 -12.96 -7.01
C LEU A 402 -10.36 -11.64 -6.21
N LEU A 403 -10.79 -10.56 -6.87
CA LEU A 403 -10.92 -9.23 -6.25
C LEU A 403 -12.12 -9.13 -5.29
N TYR A 404 -13.22 -9.84 -5.55
CA TYR A 404 -14.35 -9.96 -4.61
C TYR A 404 -13.99 -10.85 -3.40
N GLY A 405 -13.30 -11.98 -3.62
CA GLY A 405 -12.95 -12.93 -2.57
C GLY A 405 -11.97 -12.39 -1.50
N THR A 406 -11.23 -11.33 -1.81
CA THR A 406 -10.24 -10.70 -0.92
C THR A 406 -10.77 -9.49 -0.15
N GLY A 407 -12.00 -9.04 -0.43
CA GLY A 407 -12.59 -7.84 0.20
C GLY A 407 -11.90 -6.53 -0.16
N GLU A 408 -10.97 -6.53 -1.12
CA GLU A 408 -10.26 -5.32 -1.54
C GLU A 408 -11.14 -4.36 -2.34
N ILE A 409 -12.17 -4.88 -3.03
CA ILE A 409 -13.14 -4.07 -3.77
C ILE A 409 -13.91 -3.14 -2.84
N GLU A 410 -14.45 -3.62 -1.72
CA GLU A 410 -15.23 -2.76 -0.80
C GLU A 410 -14.38 -1.66 -0.15
N LYS A 411 -13.11 -1.96 0.15
CA LYS A 411 -12.15 -0.97 0.68
C LYS A 411 -11.69 0.07 -0.34
N LYS A 412 -11.73 -0.24 -1.64
CA LYS A 412 -11.19 0.64 -2.71
C LYS A 412 -12.27 1.28 -3.60
N LEU A 413 -13.45 0.67 -3.70
CA LEU A 413 -14.51 0.96 -4.69
C LEU A 413 -15.90 1.21 -4.06
N GLY A 414 -15.98 1.43 -2.75
CA GLY A 414 -17.23 1.85 -2.10
C GLY A 414 -17.72 3.21 -2.61
N PRO A 415 -19.04 3.49 -2.55
CA PRO A 415 -19.68 4.70 -3.09
C PRO A 415 -19.17 6.03 -2.49
N GLU A 416 -18.39 5.96 -1.41
CA GLU A 416 -17.83 7.14 -0.72
C GLU A 416 -16.48 7.63 -1.31
N ASN A 417 -15.87 6.92 -2.25
CA ASN A 417 -14.54 7.30 -2.78
C ASN A 417 -14.63 8.24 -4.00
N SER A 418 -14.53 9.55 -3.75
CA SER A 418 -14.61 10.65 -4.72
C SER A 418 -13.57 10.63 -5.87
N LYS A 419 -12.61 9.71 -5.86
CA LYS A 419 -11.50 9.64 -6.84
C LYS A 419 -11.79 8.81 -8.10
N TRP A 420 -12.95 8.17 -8.21
CA TRP A 420 -13.23 7.19 -9.26
C TRP A 420 -13.14 7.76 -10.70
N ASN A 421 -13.46 9.03 -10.94
CA ASN A 421 -13.40 9.59 -12.29
C ASN A 421 -11.99 9.93 -12.81
N ASN A 422 -10.96 10.00 -11.96
CA ASN A 422 -9.66 10.54 -12.38
C ASN A 422 -8.53 9.51 -12.57
N ASP A 423 -8.68 8.26 -12.15
CA ASP A 423 -7.50 7.40 -11.94
C ASP A 423 -7.59 5.95 -12.42
N ARG A 424 -8.49 5.64 -13.36
CA ARG A 424 -8.54 4.30 -14.00
C ARG A 424 -7.19 3.89 -14.61
N ASN A 425 -6.39 4.85 -15.09
CA ASN A 425 -5.06 4.62 -15.66
C ASN A 425 -3.93 4.54 -14.62
N GLN A 426 -4.03 5.19 -13.45
CA GLN A 426 -3.02 5.02 -12.38
C GLN A 426 -3.20 3.70 -11.65
N VAL A 427 -4.44 3.28 -11.39
CA VAL A 427 -4.73 2.04 -10.67
C VAL A 427 -4.28 0.83 -11.49
N THR A 428 -4.54 0.82 -12.80
CA THR A 428 -4.04 -0.21 -13.72
C THR A 428 -2.52 -0.20 -13.86
N ARG A 429 -1.86 0.98 -13.81
CA ARG A 429 -0.39 1.08 -13.84
C ARG A 429 0.25 0.59 -12.53
N ARG A 430 -0.34 0.90 -11.37
CA ARG A 430 0.09 0.36 -10.07
C ARG A 430 -0.10 -1.16 -9.96
N TYR A 431 -1.16 -1.68 -10.57
CA TYR A 431 -1.40 -3.13 -10.63
C TYR A 431 -0.36 -3.84 -11.51
N ARG A 432 -0.01 -3.29 -12.68
CA ARG A 432 1.09 -3.82 -13.53
C ARG A 432 2.46 -3.77 -12.84
N LEU A 433 2.76 -2.69 -12.13
CA LEU A 433 4.02 -2.56 -11.36
C LEU A 433 4.10 -3.54 -10.17
N GLY A 434 2.97 -4.05 -9.69
CA GLY A 434 2.94 -5.09 -8.65
C GLY A 434 3.08 -6.52 -9.18
N LEU A 435 2.99 -6.73 -10.50
CA LEU A 435 3.04 -8.03 -11.18
C LEU A 435 4.38 -8.28 -11.89
N ASP A 436 5.30 -7.32 -11.87
CA ASP A 436 6.60 -7.41 -12.52
C ASP A 436 7.71 -7.68 -11.48
N PHE A 437 8.84 -8.23 -11.92
CA PHE A 437 10.02 -8.47 -11.08
C PHE A 437 10.61 -7.17 -10.56
N SER A 438 10.97 -7.13 -9.28
CA SER A 438 11.71 -6.00 -8.70
C SER A 438 13.10 -5.87 -9.33
N VAL A 439 13.78 -4.73 -9.12
CA VAL A 439 15.13 -4.53 -9.64
C VAL A 439 16.11 -5.59 -9.10
N SER A 440 15.98 -5.96 -7.82
CA SER A 440 16.77 -7.04 -7.21
C SER A 440 16.47 -8.40 -7.84
N ASP A 441 15.20 -8.72 -8.08
CA ASP A 441 14.80 -9.97 -8.73
C ASP A 441 15.41 -10.05 -10.13
N ARG A 442 15.35 -8.96 -10.91
CA ARG A 442 15.96 -8.88 -12.25
C ARG A 442 17.47 -9.08 -12.21
N TYR A 443 18.14 -8.48 -11.24
CA TYR A 443 19.58 -8.70 -11.04
C TYR A 443 19.88 -10.17 -10.74
N ASN A 444 19.14 -10.77 -9.81
CA ASN A 444 19.34 -12.17 -9.42
C ASN A 444 19.03 -13.15 -10.56
N ILE A 445 17.98 -12.89 -11.35
CA ILE A 445 17.64 -13.65 -12.56
C ILE A 445 18.80 -13.59 -13.56
N LYS A 446 19.34 -12.40 -13.85
CA LYS A 446 20.48 -12.23 -14.77
C LYS A 446 21.74 -12.90 -14.25
N LYS A 447 22.03 -12.74 -12.95
CA LYS A 447 23.18 -13.37 -12.29
C LYS A 447 23.09 -14.90 -12.34
N ARG A 448 21.92 -15.48 -12.07
CA ARG A 448 21.67 -16.93 -12.19
C ARG A 448 21.84 -17.41 -13.63
N ALA A 449 21.42 -16.60 -14.60
CA ALA A 449 21.62 -16.88 -16.02
C ALA A 449 23.07 -16.57 -16.50
N GLN A 450 24.00 -16.25 -15.59
CA GLN A 450 25.38 -15.85 -15.92
C GLN A 450 25.45 -14.72 -16.95
N TYR A 451 24.49 -13.80 -16.93
CA TYR A 451 24.33 -12.72 -17.91
C TYR A 451 24.26 -13.23 -19.36
N LYS A 452 23.64 -14.40 -19.57
CA LYS A 452 23.33 -14.97 -20.88
C LYS A 452 21.84 -15.13 -21.08
N CYS A 453 21.42 -15.10 -22.33
CA CYS A 453 20.06 -15.49 -22.71
C CYS A 453 19.90 -16.99 -22.46
N GLN A 454 18.91 -17.39 -21.65
CA GLN A 454 18.68 -18.80 -21.33
C GLN A 454 18.11 -19.62 -22.50
N LYS A 455 17.84 -18.98 -23.64
CA LYS A 455 17.32 -19.64 -24.86
C LYS A 455 18.32 -19.73 -26.00
N CYS A 456 19.14 -18.70 -26.21
CA CYS A 456 20.08 -18.65 -27.33
C CYS A 456 21.54 -18.37 -26.91
N GLU A 457 21.80 -18.37 -25.60
CA GLU A 457 23.12 -18.25 -24.97
C GLU A 457 23.91 -16.96 -25.23
N ILE A 458 23.40 -16.06 -26.06
CA ILE A 458 23.99 -14.74 -26.30
C ILE A 458 24.20 -14.00 -24.97
N THR A 459 25.40 -13.46 -24.80
CA THR A 459 25.81 -12.76 -23.59
C THR A 459 25.25 -11.34 -23.57
N GLN A 460 25.19 -10.75 -22.38
CA GLN A 460 24.86 -9.33 -22.20
C GLN A 460 25.87 -8.43 -22.93
N GLU A 461 27.15 -8.79 -22.94
CA GLU A 461 28.22 -8.04 -23.62
C GLU A 461 27.99 -8.01 -25.14
N GLU A 462 27.73 -9.16 -25.76
CA GLU A 462 27.41 -9.25 -27.20
C GLU A 462 26.11 -8.49 -27.57
N LEU A 463 25.14 -8.43 -26.66
CA LEU A 463 23.92 -7.64 -26.87
C LEU A 463 24.19 -6.14 -26.78
N GLU A 464 25.08 -5.69 -25.90
CA GLU A 464 25.40 -4.28 -25.70
C GLU A 464 26.11 -3.67 -26.92
N GLU A 465 26.91 -4.44 -27.65
CA GLU A 465 27.55 -4.03 -28.91
C GLU A 465 26.53 -3.61 -29.99
N VAL A 466 25.36 -4.25 -30.00
CA VAL A 466 24.26 -3.95 -30.93
C VAL A 466 23.18 -3.06 -30.29
N GLY A 467 23.48 -2.45 -29.13
CA GLY A 467 22.56 -1.55 -28.41
C GLY A 467 21.34 -2.25 -27.82
N LYS A 468 21.42 -3.56 -27.56
CA LYS A 468 20.38 -4.38 -26.91
C LYS A 468 20.81 -4.76 -25.49
N THR A 469 19.89 -5.29 -24.69
CA THR A 469 20.18 -5.82 -23.36
C THR A 469 19.33 -7.06 -23.08
N LEU A 470 19.74 -7.88 -22.09
CA LEU A 470 18.91 -8.95 -21.57
C LEU A 470 17.69 -8.39 -20.83
N GLU A 471 16.53 -8.93 -21.18
CA GLU A 471 15.25 -8.67 -20.53
C GLU A 471 14.96 -9.79 -19.54
N CYS A 472 14.24 -9.47 -18.46
CA CYS A 472 13.80 -10.45 -17.48
C CYS A 472 12.30 -10.65 -17.63
N ASP A 473 11.89 -11.90 -17.73
CA ASP A 473 10.50 -12.28 -18.00
C ASP A 473 10.10 -13.48 -17.14
N HIS A 474 8.79 -13.67 -16.92
CA HIS A 474 8.27 -14.79 -16.15
C HIS A 474 8.16 -16.03 -17.03
N ILE A 475 8.73 -17.19 -16.67
CA ILE A 475 8.63 -18.43 -17.46
C ILE A 475 7.15 -18.72 -17.80
N ILE A 476 6.30 -18.73 -16.78
CA ILE A 476 4.84 -18.76 -16.88
C ILE A 476 4.29 -17.37 -16.48
N PRO A 477 3.50 -16.69 -17.33
CA PRO A 477 2.89 -15.42 -16.96
C PRO A 477 2.07 -15.53 -15.67
N ILE A 478 2.12 -14.52 -14.82
CA ILE A 478 1.36 -14.53 -13.55
C ILE A 478 -0.15 -14.70 -13.78
N LEU A 479 -0.67 -14.15 -14.89
CA LEU A 479 -2.08 -14.26 -15.27
C LEU A 479 -2.48 -15.71 -15.62
N ASP A 480 -1.51 -16.53 -16.01
CA ASP A 480 -1.70 -17.94 -16.36
C ASP A 480 -1.35 -18.88 -15.18
N GLY A 481 -1.23 -18.32 -13.97
CA GLY A 481 -0.94 -19.07 -12.74
C GLY A 481 0.54 -19.14 -12.38
N GLY A 482 1.41 -18.40 -13.08
CA GLY A 482 2.83 -18.31 -12.74
C GLY A 482 3.09 -17.69 -11.37
N LEU A 483 4.06 -18.25 -10.63
CA LEU A 483 4.49 -17.70 -9.34
C LEU A 483 5.22 -16.36 -9.53
N LYS A 484 5.10 -15.45 -8.56
CA LYS A 484 5.87 -14.20 -8.54
C LYS A 484 7.34 -14.43 -8.10
N ASP A 485 7.65 -15.63 -7.62
CA ASP A 485 8.99 -15.99 -7.16
C ASP A 485 9.97 -16.02 -8.34
N TRP A 486 11.01 -15.19 -8.27
CA TRP A 486 12.03 -15.08 -9.31
C TRP A 486 12.94 -16.31 -9.38
N GLU A 487 13.12 -17.03 -8.27
CA GLU A 487 13.98 -18.23 -8.21
C GLU A 487 13.42 -19.34 -9.09
N VAL A 488 12.08 -19.47 -9.07
CA VAL A 488 11.36 -20.55 -9.74
C VAL A 488 10.82 -20.11 -11.10
N ASN A 489 10.30 -18.89 -11.21
CA ASN A 489 9.55 -18.43 -12.38
C ASN A 489 10.22 -17.26 -13.12
N GLY A 490 11.41 -16.81 -12.73
CA GLY A 490 12.16 -15.81 -13.50
C GLY A 490 12.98 -16.44 -14.63
N GLN A 491 13.19 -15.71 -15.72
CA GLN A 491 14.17 -16.06 -16.76
C GLN A 491 14.77 -14.84 -17.44
N ALA A 492 16.00 -14.94 -17.94
CA ALA A 492 16.68 -13.92 -18.73
C ALA A 492 16.65 -14.27 -20.22
N LEU A 493 16.08 -13.39 -21.05
CA LEU A 493 15.98 -13.57 -22.50
C LEU A 493 16.53 -12.36 -23.23
N CYS A 494 17.14 -12.57 -24.41
CA CYS A 494 17.40 -11.46 -25.33
C CYS A 494 16.09 -10.94 -25.91
N THR A 495 16.12 -9.72 -26.43
CA THR A 495 14.93 -9.02 -26.99
C THR A 495 14.24 -9.84 -28.08
N ASP A 496 15.00 -10.60 -28.88
CA ASP A 496 14.44 -11.41 -29.97
C ASP A 496 13.81 -12.71 -29.46
N CYS A 497 14.45 -13.38 -28.50
CA CYS A 497 13.88 -14.56 -27.83
C CYS A 497 12.60 -14.23 -27.04
N HIS A 498 12.57 -13.06 -26.39
CA HIS A 498 11.38 -12.58 -25.67
C HIS A 498 10.21 -12.32 -26.64
N LYS A 499 10.47 -11.67 -27.79
CA LYS A 499 9.45 -11.46 -28.84
C LYS A 499 8.90 -12.76 -29.42
N ILE A 500 9.74 -13.79 -29.56
CA ILE A 500 9.28 -15.10 -30.03
C ILE A 500 8.33 -15.71 -29.00
N LYS A 501 8.69 -15.66 -27.72
CA LYS A 501 7.85 -16.19 -26.64
C LYS A 501 6.49 -15.48 -26.55
N SER A 502 6.48 -14.15 -26.64
CA SER A 502 5.25 -13.35 -26.57
C SER A 502 4.30 -13.56 -27.76
N LYS A 503 4.75 -14.24 -28.83
CA LYS A 503 3.92 -14.61 -29.99
C LYS A 503 3.39 -16.04 -29.91
N SER A 504 4.02 -16.89 -29.10
CA SER A 504 3.63 -18.30 -28.88
C SER A 504 2.69 -18.50 -27.69
N GLN A 505 2.54 -17.47 -26.85
CA GLN A 505 1.54 -17.36 -25.79
C GLN A 505 0.41 -16.47 -26.29
#